data_AF-A0AAU3QL50-F1
#
_entry.id   AF-A0AAU3QL50-F1
#
_cell.length_a   1.000
_cell.length_b   1.000
_cell.length_c   1.000
_cell.angle_alpha   90.00
_cell.angle_beta   90.00
_cell.angle_gamma   90.00
#
_symmetry.space_group_name_H-M   'P 1'
#
loop_
_entity.id
_entity.type
_entity.pdbx_description
1 polymer ?
#
loop_
_entity_poly.entity_id
_entity_poly.type
_entity_poly.pdbx_seq_one_letter_code
_entity_poly.pdbx_strand_id
1 'polypeptide(L)'
;MGEFERSAHTGINVVRTKRLWAAVALGVAALLVAVWATAGDKWPWSGLPDRACWGSIDQSLLTGAAPSGDGSWKVTESKDRWGDPECTVSRGDWRLSATVMKTPLKSHLWWSLGRFPLPQDLPGMINTNGDRVDGWLHLPQCPDKVVNVDVPGAKADPRAAADLAARTLLAVGNARIAECGGKPFPVPKSFDWPELKPVRLSREESPCGVADAGTVRRWAGTEVSQLGALDDTPVSRCSVLEDGEDEHDLGLFSALVLRDRATLDAFSPTGVRAEVPVSSGKPLNLTAEALRYDRDAVTALVCAEGHGSRYVHVYASGTDAQYAAIKRAVLTTVAASMNCP
;
A
#
# COMPACT_ATOMS: atom_id res chain seq x y z
N MET A 1 -25.18 -27.79 77.06
CA MET A 1 -26.65 -27.69 76.97
C MET A 1 -26.98 -26.28 76.55
N GLY A 2 -27.63 -26.16 75.40
CA GLY A 2 -28.10 -24.90 74.80
C GLY A 2 -28.96 -25.32 73.62
N GLU A 3 -30.26 -25.23 73.81
CA GLU A 3 -31.30 -25.75 72.93
C GLU A 3 -31.68 -24.74 71.82
N PHE A 4 -31.97 -25.32 70.65
CA PHE A 4 -32.93 -24.95 69.59
C PHE A 4 -33.00 -23.53 69.02
N GLU A 5 -32.85 -23.45 67.70
CA GLU A 5 -34.00 -23.15 66.83
C GLU A 5 -33.85 -23.79 65.44
N ARG A 6 -34.92 -24.47 65.00
CA ARG A 6 -35.11 -24.93 63.61
C ARG A 6 -35.73 -23.79 62.80
N SER A 7 -35.33 -23.66 61.54
CA SER A 7 -36.31 -23.34 60.50
C SER A 7 -35.96 -24.00 59.17
N ALA A 8 -36.95 -24.72 58.66
CA ALA A 8 -36.99 -25.29 57.34
C ALA A 8 -37.54 -24.24 56.37
N HIS A 9 -36.90 -24.04 55.22
CA HIS A 9 -37.62 -23.74 53.98
C HIS A 9 -36.92 -24.39 52.78
N THR A 10 -37.59 -25.44 52.31
CA THR A 10 -37.53 -26.06 50.99
C THR A 10 -37.64 -25.06 49.84
N GLY A 11 -37.01 -25.38 48.71
CA GLY A 11 -37.62 -25.08 47.41
C GLY A 11 -37.05 -23.94 46.56
N ILE A 12 -35.95 -23.30 46.93
CA ILE A 12 -35.31 -22.26 46.10
C ILE A 12 -33.94 -22.69 45.54
N ASN A 13 -33.27 -23.65 46.20
CA ASN A 13 -31.87 -23.99 45.89
C ASN A 13 -31.67 -24.85 44.62
N VAL A 14 -32.73 -25.49 44.08
CA VAL A 14 -32.63 -26.28 42.83
C VAL A 14 -32.62 -25.38 41.58
N VAL A 15 -33.26 -24.21 41.63
CA VAL A 15 -33.16 -23.19 40.56
C VAL A 15 -31.82 -22.45 40.65
N ARG A 16 -31.31 -22.29 41.88
CA ARG A 16 -29.99 -21.70 42.14
C ARG A 16 -28.85 -22.55 41.58
N THR A 17 -29.00 -23.88 41.58
CA THR A 17 -28.02 -24.81 40.99
C THR A 17 -27.98 -24.72 39.46
N LYS A 18 -29.11 -24.54 38.76
CA LYS A 18 -29.09 -24.29 37.30
C LYS A 18 -28.48 -22.94 36.91
N ARG A 19 -28.67 -21.89 37.73
CA ARG A 19 -27.98 -20.59 37.54
C ARG A 19 -26.49 -20.65 37.85
N LEU A 20 -26.08 -21.51 38.79
CA LEU A 20 -24.65 -21.74 39.06
C LEU A 20 -23.94 -22.39 37.86
N TRP A 21 -24.56 -23.34 37.18
CA TRP A 21 -23.95 -23.98 36.00
C TRP A 21 -23.89 -23.06 34.77
N ALA A 22 -24.84 -22.14 34.60
CA ALA A 22 -24.74 -21.08 33.59
C ALA A 22 -23.61 -20.07 33.91
N ALA A 23 -23.36 -19.78 35.19
CA ALA A 23 -22.24 -18.96 35.63
C ALA A 23 -20.89 -19.69 35.49
N VAL A 24 -20.85 -21.02 35.64
CA VAL A 24 -19.66 -21.83 35.34
C VAL A 24 -19.39 -21.86 33.82
N ALA A 25 -20.41 -21.98 32.98
CA ALA A 25 -20.24 -21.95 31.52
C ALA A 25 -19.75 -20.56 31.02
N LEU A 26 -20.27 -19.47 31.58
CA LEU A 26 -19.77 -18.11 31.31
C LEU A 26 -18.38 -17.89 31.90
N GLY A 27 -18.08 -18.49 33.06
CA GLY A 27 -16.75 -18.51 33.65
C GLY A 27 -15.72 -19.24 32.80
N VAL A 28 -16.11 -20.33 32.13
CA VAL A 28 -15.25 -21.07 31.18
C VAL A 28 -15.10 -20.33 29.86
N ALA A 29 -16.13 -19.66 29.34
CA ALA A 29 -16.00 -18.81 28.16
C ALA A 29 -15.11 -17.59 28.44
N ALA A 30 -15.23 -16.98 29.62
CA ALA A 30 -14.32 -15.93 30.09
C ALA A 30 -12.91 -16.48 30.33
N LEU A 31 -12.75 -17.73 30.78
CA LEU A 31 -11.45 -18.38 30.89
C LEU A 31 -10.84 -18.71 29.52
N LEU A 32 -11.63 -19.05 28.49
CA LEU A 32 -11.12 -19.30 27.15
C LEU A 32 -10.75 -18.00 26.41
N VAL A 33 -11.48 -16.90 26.64
CA VAL A 33 -11.08 -15.56 26.19
C VAL A 33 -9.88 -15.06 27.00
N ALA A 34 -9.83 -15.37 28.31
CA ALA A 34 -8.65 -15.09 29.12
C ALA A 34 -7.46 -15.95 28.71
N VAL A 35 -7.62 -17.19 28.25
CA VAL A 35 -6.53 -18.01 27.69
C VAL A 35 -6.04 -17.46 26.35
N TRP A 36 -6.92 -16.84 25.55
CA TRP A 36 -6.50 -16.01 24.42
C TRP A 36 -5.74 -14.74 24.88
N ALA A 37 -6.04 -14.24 26.07
CA ALA A 37 -5.34 -13.12 26.71
C ALA A 37 -4.17 -13.52 27.63
N THR A 38 -3.93 -14.82 27.89
CA THR A 38 -2.94 -15.28 28.89
C THR A 38 -2.12 -16.51 28.49
N ALA A 39 -2.22 -17.10 27.29
CA ALA A 39 -1.37 -18.25 26.97
C ALA A 39 -1.02 -18.46 25.48
N GLY A 40 -0.82 -17.36 24.75
CA GLY A 40 0.35 -17.28 23.86
C GLY A 40 1.64 -17.08 24.67
N ASP A 41 1.75 -17.76 25.81
CA ASP A 41 2.83 -17.68 26.81
C ASP A 41 3.99 -18.56 26.34
N LYS A 42 4.71 -18.07 25.33
CA LYS A 42 6.16 -17.88 25.33
C LYS A 42 6.34 -16.66 24.41
N TRP A 43 7.18 -15.69 24.70
CA TRP A 43 8.59 -16.01 24.66
C TRP A 43 9.45 -14.86 25.19
N PRO A 44 10.38 -15.17 26.09
CA PRO A 44 11.55 -14.34 26.31
C PRO A 44 12.51 -14.65 25.15
N TRP A 45 12.39 -13.94 24.03
CA TRP A 45 13.14 -14.29 22.83
C TRP A 45 14.63 -13.92 22.96
N SER A 46 15.41 -14.88 23.43
CA SER A 46 16.78 -15.07 22.94
C SER A 46 16.69 -15.75 21.56
N GLY A 47 16.41 -14.97 20.51
CA GLY A 47 16.27 -15.44 19.12
C GLY A 47 14.91 -15.10 18.48
N LEU A 48 14.84 -14.97 17.16
CA LEU A 48 13.61 -14.62 16.42
C LEU A 48 12.78 -15.90 16.11
N PRO A 49 11.43 -15.90 16.21
CA PRO A 49 10.61 -17.06 15.83
C PRO A 49 10.75 -17.43 14.34
N ASP A 50 10.50 -18.71 14.02
CA ASP A 50 10.38 -19.21 12.63
C ASP A 50 9.46 -18.33 11.79
N ARG A 51 8.34 -17.89 12.37
CA ARG A 51 7.44 -16.89 11.79
C ARG A 51 7.05 -15.82 12.80
N ALA A 52 7.29 -14.56 12.44
CA ALA A 52 6.83 -13.38 13.16
C ALA A 52 5.52 -12.84 12.55
N CYS A 53 4.79 -12.03 13.31
CA CYS A 53 3.59 -11.29 12.88
C CYS A 53 2.48 -12.16 12.28
N TRP A 54 1.48 -12.52 13.07
CA TRP A 54 0.31 -13.31 12.61
C TRP A 54 0.70 -14.60 11.86
N GLY A 55 1.91 -15.11 12.11
CA GLY A 55 2.47 -16.28 11.43
C GLY A 55 2.81 -16.08 9.94
N SER A 56 3.12 -14.85 9.50
CA SER A 56 3.35 -14.54 8.08
C SER A 56 4.78 -14.20 7.69
N ILE A 57 5.59 -13.58 8.56
CA ILE A 57 6.95 -13.12 8.22
C ILE A 57 8.00 -14.15 8.64
N ASP A 58 8.64 -14.83 7.68
CA ASP A 58 9.62 -15.87 7.99
C ASP A 58 10.92 -15.31 8.61
N GLN A 59 11.51 -16.07 9.54
CA GLN A 59 12.73 -15.71 10.26
C GLN A 59 13.89 -15.34 9.33
N SER A 60 14.03 -16.07 8.22
CA SER A 60 15.10 -15.86 7.23
C SER A 60 15.02 -14.48 6.58
N LEU A 61 13.82 -13.94 6.41
CA LEU A 61 13.61 -12.62 5.82
C LEU A 61 14.15 -11.51 6.72
N LEU A 62 14.01 -11.67 8.04
CA LEU A 62 14.42 -10.71 9.05
C LEU A 62 15.90 -10.86 9.43
N THR A 63 16.41 -12.09 9.47
CA THR A 63 17.79 -12.39 9.89
C THR A 63 18.82 -11.84 8.89
N GLY A 64 18.52 -11.85 7.60
CA GLY A 64 19.39 -11.27 6.57
C GLY A 64 19.35 -9.72 6.51
N ALA A 65 18.29 -9.12 7.03
CA ALA A 65 18.05 -7.67 6.93
C ALA A 65 18.48 -6.87 8.17
N ALA A 66 18.40 -7.47 9.36
CA ALA A 66 18.77 -6.78 10.58
C ALA A 66 20.29 -6.73 10.79
N PRO A 67 20.81 -5.65 11.41
CA PRO A 67 22.23 -5.55 11.72
C PRO A 67 22.69 -6.69 12.64
N SER A 68 23.93 -7.12 12.45
CA SER A 68 24.62 -8.01 13.37
C SER A 68 24.78 -7.32 14.73
N GLY A 69 24.40 -8.00 15.80
CA GLY A 69 24.55 -7.49 17.17
C GLY A 69 24.00 -8.48 18.19
N ASP A 70 24.15 -8.15 19.47
CA ASP A 70 23.77 -9.03 20.58
C ASP A 70 22.41 -8.66 21.20
N GLY A 71 21.73 -7.66 20.63
CA GLY A 71 20.40 -7.26 21.08
C GLY A 71 19.38 -8.40 20.94
N SER A 72 18.47 -8.51 21.90
CA SER A 72 17.34 -9.44 21.82
C SER A 72 16.31 -8.98 20.79
N TRP A 73 15.65 -9.94 20.16
CA TRP A 73 14.54 -9.67 19.26
C TRP A 73 13.27 -9.38 20.05
N LYS A 74 12.49 -8.42 19.59
CA LYS A 74 11.16 -8.12 20.12
C LYS A 74 10.14 -8.13 19.01
N VAL A 75 9.06 -8.88 19.18
CA VAL A 75 7.88 -8.87 18.30
C VAL A 75 6.71 -8.37 19.13
N THR A 76 5.99 -7.38 18.62
CA THR A 76 4.80 -6.80 19.26
C THR A 76 3.67 -6.75 18.26
N GLU A 77 2.53 -7.36 18.59
CA GLU A 77 1.29 -7.24 17.84
C GLU A 77 0.31 -6.37 18.63
N SER A 78 -0.15 -5.30 18.00
CA SER A 78 -1.00 -4.28 18.61
C SER A 78 -1.94 -3.68 17.57
N LYS A 79 -2.47 -2.50 17.88
CA LYS A 79 -3.20 -1.66 16.93
C LYS A 79 -2.49 -0.33 16.83
N ASP A 80 -2.49 0.25 15.63
CA ASP A 80 -2.01 1.60 15.41
C ASP A 80 -2.95 2.65 16.03
N ARG A 81 -2.65 3.94 15.84
CA ARG A 81 -3.48 5.05 16.33
C ARG A 81 -4.91 5.07 15.76
N TRP A 82 -5.17 4.36 14.66
CA TRP A 82 -6.46 4.26 14.00
C TRP A 82 -7.20 2.95 14.32
N GLY A 83 -6.61 2.09 15.15
CA GLY A 83 -7.19 0.81 15.52
C GLY A 83 -6.93 -0.31 14.51
N ASP A 84 -6.10 -0.04 13.48
CA ASP A 84 -5.71 -1.02 12.48
C ASP A 84 -4.66 -1.98 13.06
N PRO A 85 -4.80 -3.31 12.85
CA PRO A 85 -3.81 -4.28 13.31
C PRO A 85 -2.40 -3.95 12.83
N GLU A 86 -1.48 -3.79 13.77
CA GLU A 86 -0.07 -3.48 13.54
C GLU A 86 0.80 -4.56 14.17
N CYS A 87 1.83 -4.98 13.46
CA CYS A 87 2.91 -5.79 13.99
C CYS A 87 4.23 -5.03 13.88
N THR A 88 5.00 -5.01 14.95
CA THR A 88 6.36 -4.46 14.99
C THR A 88 7.35 -5.57 15.31
N VAL A 89 8.42 -5.67 14.52
CA VAL A 89 9.60 -6.51 14.79
C VAL A 89 10.80 -5.59 15.00
N SER A 90 11.51 -5.71 16.11
CA SER A 90 12.66 -4.84 16.40
C SER A 90 13.84 -5.56 17.04
N ARG A 91 15.02 -4.98 16.86
CA ARG A 91 16.30 -5.38 17.46
C ARG A 91 17.18 -4.16 17.67
N GLY A 92 17.29 -3.69 18.92
CA GLY A 92 17.90 -2.39 19.20
C GLY A 92 17.12 -1.26 18.50
N ASP A 93 17.83 -0.41 17.75
CA ASP A 93 17.24 0.69 16.98
C ASP A 93 16.67 0.25 15.62
N TRP A 94 16.98 -0.97 15.17
CA TRP A 94 16.38 -1.55 13.97
C TRP A 94 14.93 -1.93 14.27
N ARG A 95 13.98 -1.44 13.48
CA ARG A 95 12.55 -1.67 13.69
C ARG A 95 11.85 -1.78 12.34
N LEU A 96 11.20 -2.89 12.07
CA LEU A 96 10.24 -3.07 10.97
C LEU A 96 8.82 -3.00 11.55
N SER A 97 7.89 -2.35 10.84
CA SER A 97 6.46 -2.40 11.13
C SER A 97 5.65 -2.82 9.91
N ALA A 98 4.59 -3.58 10.14
CA ALA A 98 3.61 -3.97 9.14
C ALA A 98 2.19 -3.78 9.68
N THR A 99 1.33 -3.11 8.92
CA THR A 99 -0.04 -2.77 9.33
C THR A 99 -1.04 -3.29 8.31
N VAL A 100 -2.04 -4.03 8.77
CA VAL A 100 -3.18 -4.47 7.95
C VAL A 100 -4.31 -3.47 8.13
N MET A 101 -4.39 -2.53 7.21
CA MET A 101 -5.33 -1.42 7.28
C MET A 101 -6.72 -1.86 6.84
N LYS A 102 -7.73 -1.43 7.59
CA LYS A 102 -9.15 -1.45 7.22
C LYS A 102 -9.64 -0.04 6.88
N THR A 103 -8.98 0.96 7.43
CA THR A 103 -9.20 2.33 7.00
C THR A 103 -8.51 2.50 5.64
N PRO A 104 -9.18 3.06 4.61
CA PRO A 104 -8.46 3.52 3.43
C PRO A 104 -7.29 4.39 3.85
N LEU A 105 -6.29 4.54 3.00
CA LEU A 105 -5.18 5.46 3.25
C LEU A 105 -5.67 6.92 3.28
N LYS A 106 -6.34 7.31 4.37
CA LYS A 106 -6.78 8.67 4.66
C LYS A 106 -5.60 9.54 5.10
N SER A 107 -4.37 9.02 5.06
CA SER A 107 -3.19 9.86 4.91
C SER A 107 -3.25 10.47 3.51
N HIS A 108 -3.52 11.77 3.47
CA HIS A 108 -3.76 12.67 2.34
C HIS A 108 -2.65 12.70 1.25
N LEU A 109 -1.68 11.77 1.26
CA LEU A 109 -0.44 11.87 0.50
C LEU A 109 0.16 10.51 0.06
N TRP A 110 -0.53 9.36 0.17
CA TRP A 110 0.08 8.07 -0.21
C TRP A 110 0.58 8.06 -1.68
N TRP A 111 -0.10 8.77 -2.59
CA TRP A 111 0.30 8.91 -4.00
C TRP A 111 1.57 9.74 -4.18
N SER A 112 1.87 10.67 -3.26
CA SER A 112 3.14 11.40 -3.22
C SER A 112 4.20 10.60 -2.48
N LEU A 113 3.79 9.68 -1.61
CA LEU A 113 4.66 8.81 -0.82
C LEU A 113 4.97 7.48 -1.48
N GLY A 114 4.43 7.13 -2.66
CA GLY A 114 4.75 5.87 -3.36
C GLY A 114 5.46 6.15 -4.67
N ARG A 115 6.74 5.79 -4.77
CA ARG A 115 7.63 6.17 -5.88
C ARG A 115 7.74 5.07 -6.94
N PHE A 116 7.93 3.83 -6.50
CA PHE A 116 8.12 2.68 -7.37
C PHE A 116 6.91 1.76 -7.28
N PRO A 117 6.18 1.55 -8.39
CA PRO A 117 5.23 0.45 -8.47
C PRO A 117 5.88 -0.89 -8.10
N LEU A 118 5.13 -1.73 -7.39
CA LEU A 118 5.55 -3.11 -7.17
C LEU A 118 5.49 -3.86 -8.52
N PRO A 119 6.52 -4.65 -8.87
CA PRO A 119 6.52 -5.40 -10.12
C PRO A 119 5.50 -6.55 -10.11
N GLN A 120 5.29 -7.18 -11.27
CA GLN A 120 4.49 -8.40 -11.45
C GLN A 120 3.00 -8.24 -11.10
N ASP A 121 2.40 -7.17 -11.59
CA ASP A 121 0.97 -6.89 -11.47
C ASP A 121 0.49 -6.81 -10.01
N LEU A 122 1.37 -6.42 -9.09
CA LEU A 122 0.99 -6.16 -7.70
C LEU A 122 0.40 -4.75 -7.58
N PRO A 123 -0.82 -4.58 -7.02
CA PRO A 123 -1.46 -3.28 -6.87
C PRO A 123 -0.89 -2.53 -5.66
N GLY A 124 0.37 -2.13 -5.75
CA GLY A 124 1.10 -1.51 -4.66
C GLY A 124 2.30 -0.69 -5.11
N MET A 125 2.90 0.02 -4.16
CA MET A 125 4.08 0.86 -4.39
C MET A 125 4.99 0.86 -3.17
N ILE A 126 6.25 1.21 -3.38
CA ILE A 126 7.20 1.52 -2.32
C ILE A 126 7.86 2.88 -2.54
N ASN A 127 8.44 3.45 -1.49
CA ASN A 127 9.22 4.66 -1.56
C ASN A 127 10.27 4.71 -0.46
N THR A 128 11.39 5.34 -0.75
CA THR A 128 12.42 5.63 0.24
C THR A 128 12.07 6.92 0.97
N ASN A 129 12.13 6.88 2.31
CA ASN A 129 11.91 8.01 3.20
C ASN A 129 13.04 8.10 4.22
N GLY A 130 14.10 8.82 3.86
CA GLY A 130 15.32 8.87 4.64
C GLY A 130 16.02 7.51 4.70
N ASP A 131 16.10 6.91 5.88
CA ASP A 131 16.64 5.54 6.06
C ASP A 131 15.57 4.44 6.02
N ARG A 132 14.31 4.81 5.78
CA ARG A 132 13.20 3.86 5.70
C ARG A 132 12.77 3.63 4.28
N VAL A 133 12.17 2.48 4.03
CA VAL A 133 11.33 2.22 2.87
C VAL A 133 9.90 2.00 3.35
N ASP A 134 9.02 2.91 2.96
CA ASP A 134 7.58 2.82 3.14
C ASP A 134 6.98 2.03 1.96
N GLY A 135 6.02 1.15 2.23
CA GLY A 135 5.42 0.32 1.22
C GLY A 135 3.93 0.08 1.43
N TRP A 136 3.20 -0.11 0.33
CA TRP A 136 1.75 -0.34 0.35
C TRP A 136 1.36 -1.40 -0.67
N LEU A 137 0.38 -2.24 -0.32
CA LEU A 137 -0.19 -3.25 -1.20
C LEU A 137 -1.70 -3.35 -0.98
N HIS A 138 -2.49 -3.01 -2.00
CA HIS A 138 -3.92 -3.27 -1.98
C HIS A 138 -4.18 -4.78 -2.12
N LEU A 139 -5.22 -5.28 -1.46
CA LEU A 139 -5.62 -6.68 -1.51
C LEU A 139 -7.00 -6.82 -2.17
N PRO A 140 -7.12 -6.88 -3.50
CA PRO A 140 -8.42 -7.00 -4.18
C PRO A 140 -9.26 -8.20 -3.73
N GLN A 141 -8.60 -9.28 -3.27
CA GLN A 141 -9.23 -10.48 -2.75
C GLN A 141 -9.78 -10.32 -1.32
N CYS A 142 -9.45 -9.22 -0.66
CA CYS A 142 -9.93 -8.83 0.66
C CYS A 142 -10.52 -7.41 0.58
N PRO A 143 -11.84 -7.25 0.44
CA PRO A 143 -12.47 -5.95 0.26
C PRO A 143 -11.96 -4.90 1.25
N ASP A 144 -11.59 -3.73 0.72
CA ASP A 144 -11.15 -2.54 1.46
C ASP A 144 -9.93 -2.74 2.37
N LYS A 145 -9.03 -3.68 2.04
CA LYS A 145 -7.79 -3.87 2.79
C LYS A 145 -6.56 -3.41 2.01
N VAL A 146 -5.66 -2.78 2.76
CA VAL A 146 -4.32 -2.41 2.32
C VAL A 146 -3.34 -2.92 3.37
N VAL A 147 -2.21 -3.46 2.93
CA VAL A 147 -1.07 -3.71 3.79
C VAL A 147 -0.09 -2.56 3.65
N ASN A 148 0.39 -2.06 4.78
CA ASN A 148 1.49 -1.12 4.86
C ASN A 148 2.70 -1.78 5.50
N VAL A 149 3.89 -1.37 5.08
CA VAL A 149 5.14 -1.67 5.77
C VAL A 149 6.01 -0.41 5.89
N ASP A 150 6.81 -0.36 6.94
CA ASP A 150 7.97 0.52 7.11
C ASP A 150 9.15 -0.38 7.47
N VAL A 151 10.20 -0.34 6.64
CA VAL A 151 11.42 -1.12 6.86
C VAL A 151 12.66 -0.22 6.89
N PRO A 152 13.63 -0.46 7.78
CA PRO A 152 14.85 0.34 7.87
C PRO A 152 15.94 -0.13 6.90
N GLY A 153 17.03 0.64 6.82
CA GLY A 153 18.26 0.26 6.13
C GLY A 153 18.42 0.86 4.73
N ALA A 154 17.53 1.77 4.33
CA ALA A 154 17.54 2.36 3.00
C ALA A 154 18.80 3.20 2.72
N LYS A 155 19.45 3.79 3.74
CA LYS A 155 20.73 4.50 3.55
C LYS A 155 21.91 3.57 3.37
N ALA A 156 21.85 2.38 3.96
CA ALA A 156 22.93 1.40 3.90
C ALA A 156 22.87 0.56 2.63
N ASP A 157 21.69 0.03 2.31
CA ASP A 157 21.43 -0.74 1.09
C ASP A 157 19.97 -0.50 0.64
N PRO A 158 19.73 0.48 -0.25
CA PRO A 158 18.40 0.80 -0.75
C PRO A 158 17.68 -0.38 -1.40
N ARG A 159 18.42 -1.24 -2.13
CA ARG A 159 17.84 -2.37 -2.85
C ARG A 159 17.43 -3.48 -1.89
N ALA A 160 18.28 -3.82 -0.93
CA ALA A 160 17.93 -4.82 0.09
C ALA A 160 16.74 -4.36 0.94
N ALA A 161 16.66 -3.07 1.29
CA ALA A 161 15.52 -2.51 2.01
C ALA A 161 14.23 -2.56 1.16
N ALA A 162 14.30 -2.21 -0.13
CA ALA A 162 13.18 -2.33 -1.06
C ALA A 162 12.69 -3.79 -1.22
N ASP A 163 13.61 -4.73 -1.39
CA ASP A 163 13.32 -6.17 -1.44
C ASP A 163 12.65 -6.66 -0.16
N LEU A 164 13.17 -6.25 1.00
CA LEU A 164 12.58 -6.58 2.29
C LEU A 164 11.16 -6.02 2.43
N ALA A 165 10.93 -4.77 2.03
CA ALA A 165 9.60 -4.16 2.05
C ALA A 165 8.62 -4.95 1.19
N ALA A 166 9.00 -5.26 -0.06
CA ALA A 166 8.13 -5.96 -1.00
C ALA A 166 7.84 -7.40 -0.57
N ARG A 167 8.85 -8.14 -0.08
CA ARG A 167 8.67 -9.48 0.49
C ARG A 167 7.78 -9.45 1.72
N THR A 168 7.90 -8.45 2.58
CA THR A 168 7.07 -8.30 3.77
C THR A 168 5.62 -7.98 3.40
N LEU A 169 5.40 -7.07 2.44
CA LEU A 169 4.07 -6.77 1.89
C LEU A 169 3.39 -8.03 1.35
N LEU A 170 4.11 -8.83 0.56
CA LEU A 170 3.59 -10.09 0.04
C LEU A 170 3.32 -11.12 1.13
N ALA A 171 4.22 -11.26 2.10
CA ALA A 171 4.08 -12.22 3.20
C ALA A 171 2.81 -11.93 4.02
N VAL A 172 2.68 -10.69 4.50
CA VAL A 172 1.51 -10.23 5.29
C VAL A 172 0.25 -10.21 4.42
N GLY A 173 0.35 -9.70 3.19
CA GLY A 173 -0.76 -9.63 2.24
C GLY A 173 -1.32 -11.01 1.87
N ASN A 174 -0.46 -11.98 1.56
CA ASN A 174 -0.87 -13.33 1.21
C ASN A 174 -1.46 -14.08 2.41
N ALA A 175 -0.91 -13.88 3.62
CA ALA A 175 -1.52 -14.42 4.83
C ALA A 175 -2.95 -13.86 5.00
N ARG A 176 -3.12 -12.55 4.80
CA ARG A 176 -4.43 -11.91 4.90
C ARG A 176 -5.39 -12.35 3.80
N ILE A 177 -4.92 -12.51 2.56
CA ILE A 177 -5.70 -13.03 1.43
C ILE A 177 -6.20 -14.45 1.73
N ALA A 178 -5.34 -15.31 2.29
CA ALA A 178 -5.72 -16.66 2.66
C ALA A 178 -6.83 -16.67 3.73
N GLU A 179 -6.76 -15.79 4.73
CA GLU A 179 -7.83 -15.63 5.72
C GLU A 179 -9.16 -15.12 5.12
N CYS A 180 -9.10 -14.34 4.03
CA CYS A 180 -10.29 -13.93 3.27
C CYS A 180 -10.83 -15.02 2.34
N GLY A 181 -10.17 -16.18 2.24
CA GLY A 181 -10.53 -17.25 1.29
C GLY A 181 -10.13 -16.96 -0.17
N GLY A 182 -9.27 -15.97 -0.40
CA GLY A 182 -8.78 -15.59 -1.72
C GLY A 182 -7.54 -16.39 -2.16
N LYS A 183 -7.20 -16.29 -3.45
CA LYS A 183 -5.95 -16.85 -3.99
C LYS A 183 -4.79 -15.87 -3.73
N PRO A 184 -3.71 -16.31 -3.05
CA PRO A 184 -2.52 -15.49 -2.83
C PRO A 184 -1.89 -14.99 -4.14
N PHE A 185 -1.22 -13.85 -4.08
CA PHE A 185 -0.35 -13.39 -5.15
C PHE A 185 0.83 -14.35 -5.33
N PRO A 186 1.33 -14.52 -6.57
CA PRO A 186 2.57 -15.25 -6.80
C PRO A 186 3.73 -14.54 -6.08
N VAL A 187 4.62 -15.32 -5.47
CA VAL A 187 5.81 -14.78 -4.81
C VAL A 187 6.99 -14.88 -5.78
N PRO A 188 7.57 -13.75 -6.23
CA PRO A 188 8.73 -13.79 -7.08
C PRO A 188 9.98 -14.34 -6.40
N LYS A 189 10.89 -14.82 -7.24
CA LYS A 189 12.27 -15.10 -6.82
C LYS A 189 13.03 -13.81 -6.50
N SER A 190 12.87 -12.78 -7.32
CA SER A 190 13.50 -11.46 -7.19
C SER A 190 12.55 -10.34 -7.62
N PHE A 191 12.77 -9.14 -7.09
CA PHE A 191 12.11 -7.91 -7.53
C PHE A 191 13.06 -7.14 -8.43
N ASP A 192 12.55 -6.70 -9.57
CA ASP A 192 13.29 -5.82 -10.48
C ASP A 192 12.85 -4.39 -10.22
N TRP A 193 13.66 -3.64 -9.49
CA TRP A 193 13.36 -2.25 -9.16
C TRP A 193 13.68 -1.34 -10.34
N PRO A 194 12.80 -0.36 -10.67
CA PRO A 194 13.07 0.57 -11.75
C PRO A 194 14.33 1.39 -11.44
N GLU A 195 15.30 1.36 -12.33
CA GLU A 195 16.48 2.23 -12.26
C GLU A 195 16.20 3.54 -13.00
N LEU A 196 16.85 4.61 -12.53
CA LEU A 196 16.86 5.88 -13.24
C LEU A 196 17.61 5.71 -14.56
N LYS A 197 16.94 5.96 -15.68
CA LYS A 197 17.53 5.82 -17.01
C LYS A 197 17.73 7.20 -17.63
N PRO A 198 18.96 7.57 -18.03
CA PRO A 198 19.15 8.75 -18.86
C PRO A 198 18.47 8.52 -20.21
N VAL A 199 17.62 9.45 -20.62
CA VAL A 199 16.94 9.42 -21.91
C VAL A 199 17.41 10.63 -22.70
N ARG A 200 18.20 10.38 -23.75
CA ARG A 200 18.58 11.42 -24.69
C ARG A 200 17.46 11.58 -25.71
N LEU A 201 16.66 12.62 -25.53
CA LEU A 201 15.49 12.85 -26.37
C LEU A 201 15.92 13.46 -27.71
N SER A 202 15.74 12.70 -28.79
CA SER A 202 15.73 13.27 -30.13
C SER A 202 14.52 14.19 -30.30
N ARG A 203 14.48 15.00 -31.38
CA ARG A 203 13.39 15.98 -31.60
C ARG A 203 11.98 15.35 -31.68
N GLU A 204 11.90 14.04 -31.90
CA GLU A 204 10.65 13.30 -32.14
C GLU A 204 10.30 12.35 -30.98
N GLU A 205 11.20 12.17 -30.01
CA GLU A 205 10.99 11.29 -28.86
C GLU A 205 10.47 12.07 -27.64
N SER A 206 9.65 11.40 -26.84
CA SER A 206 9.15 11.92 -25.58
C SER A 206 9.35 10.92 -24.44
N PRO A 207 9.71 11.40 -23.24
CA PRO A 207 9.79 10.53 -22.08
C PRO A 207 8.37 10.06 -21.73
N CYS A 208 8.26 8.82 -21.24
CA CYS A 208 6.99 8.15 -20.95
C CYS A 208 6.02 8.04 -22.15
N GLY A 209 6.44 8.32 -23.39
CA GLY A 209 5.56 8.40 -24.55
C GLY A 209 4.57 9.58 -24.53
N VAL A 210 4.82 10.59 -23.70
CA VAL A 210 3.96 11.77 -23.52
C VAL A 210 4.36 12.84 -24.53
N ALA A 211 3.82 12.78 -25.75
CA ALA A 211 4.16 13.73 -26.81
C ALA A 211 3.18 14.92 -26.87
N ASP A 212 3.61 16.11 -26.46
CA ASP A 212 2.99 17.38 -26.87
C ASP A 212 4.05 18.30 -27.47
N ALA A 213 3.86 18.75 -28.71
CA ALA A 213 4.81 19.60 -29.43
C ALA A 213 5.17 20.90 -28.68
N GLY A 214 4.28 21.42 -27.83
CA GLY A 214 4.55 22.59 -26.99
C GLY A 214 5.49 22.30 -25.81
N THR A 215 5.50 21.07 -25.31
CA THR A 215 6.30 20.63 -24.16
C THR A 215 7.56 19.87 -24.60
N VAL A 216 7.45 19.00 -25.60
CA VAL A 216 8.53 18.22 -26.24
C VAL A 216 9.62 19.12 -26.81
N ARG A 217 9.28 20.29 -27.36
CA ARG A 217 10.30 21.27 -27.83
C ARG A 217 11.20 21.80 -26.72
N ARG A 218 10.76 21.82 -25.45
CA ARG A 218 11.66 22.16 -24.33
C ARG A 218 12.58 21.01 -23.95
N TRP A 219 12.15 19.77 -24.13
CA TRP A 219 12.93 18.58 -23.82
C TRP A 219 13.95 18.22 -24.91
N ALA A 220 13.70 18.66 -26.16
CA ALA A 220 14.58 18.38 -27.28
C ALA A 220 15.97 19.03 -27.11
N GLY A 221 17.01 18.20 -26.96
CA GLY A 221 18.39 18.65 -26.81
C GLY A 221 18.90 18.75 -25.36
N THR A 222 18.05 18.45 -24.38
CA THR A 222 18.43 18.31 -22.96
C THR A 222 18.50 16.84 -22.57
N GLU A 223 19.47 16.46 -21.74
CA GLU A 223 19.45 15.15 -21.09
C GLU A 223 18.43 15.21 -19.94
N VAL A 224 17.50 14.26 -19.92
CA VAL A 224 16.55 14.08 -18.82
C VAL A 224 16.66 12.66 -18.32
N SER A 225 16.25 12.45 -17.07
CA SER A 225 16.19 11.11 -16.50
C SER A 225 14.75 10.63 -16.37
N GLN A 226 14.48 9.40 -16.80
CA GLN A 226 13.17 8.78 -16.67
C GLN A 226 13.19 7.67 -15.62
N LEU A 227 12.12 7.59 -14.84
CA LEU A 227 11.84 6.51 -13.91
C LEU A 227 10.47 5.89 -14.18
N GLY A 228 10.43 4.58 -14.43
CA GLY A 228 9.18 3.85 -14.69
C GLY A 228 8.60 4.05 -16.09
N ALA A 229 7.33 3.66 -16.26
CA ALA A 229 6.58 3.71 -17.52
C ALA A 229 5.06 3.74 -17.25
N LEU A 230 4.28 4.19 -18.24
CA LEU A 230 2.82 4.12 -18.22
C LEU A 230 2.37 2.85 -18.95
N ASP A 231 2.20 1.77 -18.20
CA ASP A 231 1.78 0.47 -18.72
C ASP A 231 0.42 0.03 -18.13
N ASP A 232 -0.01 -1.18 -18.50
CA ASP A 232 -1.30 -1.78 -18.11
C ASP A 232 -1.28 -2.53 -16.76
N THR A 233 -0.21 -2.38 -15.96
CA THR A 233 -0.19 -2.94 -14.60
C THR A 233 -1.27 -2.29 -13.72
N PRO A 234 -1.67 -2.90 -12.59
CA PRO A 234 -2.72 -2.34 -11.73
C PRO A 234 -2.41 -0.94 -11.20
N VAL A 235 -1.13 -0.66 -10.97
CA VAL A 235 -0.60 0.64 -10.60
C VAL A 235 0.65 0.88 -11.45
N SER A 236 0.63 1.87 -12.33
CA SER A 236 1.81 2.26 -13.11
C SER A 236 2.16 3.72 -12.85
N ARG A 237 3.46 4.02 -12.89
CA ARG A 237 3.98 5.36 -12.66
C ARG A 237 5.13 5.64 -13.60
N CYS A 238 5.12 6.83 -14.18
CA CYS A 238 6.26 7.36 -14.91
C CYS A 238 6.61 8.75 -14.41
N SER A 239 7.89 8.97 -14.08
CA SER A 239 8.43 10.25 -13.63
C SER A 239 9.57 10.68 -14.54
N VAL A 240 9.65 11.98 -14.81
CA VAL A 240 10.69 12.62 -15.61
C VAL A 240 11.35 13.69 -14.77
N LEU A 241 12.66 13.60 -14.61
CA LEU A 241 13.47 14.42 -13.70
C LEU A 241 14.49 15.25 -14.48
N GLU A 242 14.80 16.44 -13.99
CA GLU A 242 15.98 17.21 -14.44
C GLU A 242 17.27 16.61 -13.85
N ASP A 243 18.42 16.97 -14.44
CA ASP A 243 19.72 16.55 -13.94
C ASP A 243 19.98 17.08 -12.52
N GLY A 244 20.29 16.17 -11.58
CA GLY A 244 20.63 16.52 -10.20
C GLY A 244 19.44 16.71 -9.25
N GLU A 245 18.20 16.46 -9.71
CA GLU A 245 17.04 16.45 -8.82
C GLU A 245 16.89 15.11 -8.09
N ASP A 246 17.37 15.06 -6.85
CA ASP A 246 17.01 14.05 -5.88
C ASP A 246 15.63 14.38 -5.30
N GLU A 247 14.58 14.08 -6.05
CA GLU A 247 13.26 13.65 -5.56
C GLU A 247 12.69 14.23 -4.27
N HIS A 248 12.54 15.55 -4.22
CA HIS A 248 11.72 16.17 -3.18
C HIS A 248 10.36 16.60 -3.73
N ASP A 249 9.85 15.87 -4.73
CA ASP A 249 8.45 15.77 -5.21
C ASP A 249 8.27 15.92 -6.74
N LEU A 250 8.83 14.96 -7.51
CA LEU A 250 8.31 14.51 -8.83
C LEU A 250 8.85 15.14 -10.12
N GLY A 251 9.92 15.93 -10.04
CA GLY A 251 10.70 16.43 -11.18
C GLY A 251 9.93 17.33 -12.16
N LEU A 252 10.27 17.24 -13.44
CA LEU A 252 9.55 17.94 -14.54
C LEU A 252 8.08 17.53 -14.55
N PHE A 253 7.81 16.23 -14.49
CA PHE A 253 6.48 15.71 -14.21
C PHE A 253 6.50 14.27 -13.73
N SER A 254 5.41 13.86 -13.08
CA SER A 254 5.12 12.48 -12.76
C SER A 254 3.64 12.16 -12.97
N ALA A 255 3.37 11.03 -13.60
CA ALA A 255 2.03 10.52 -13.84
C ALA A 255 1.86 9.17 -13.14
N LEU A 256 0.85 9.09 -12.28
CA LEU A 256 0.39 7.87 -11.61
C LEU A 256 -0.92 7.43 -12.26
N VAL A 257 -1.01 6.16 -12.64
CA VAL A 257 -2.19 5.57 -13.27
C VAL A 257 -2.62 4.36 -12.45
N LEU A 258 -3.88 4.37 -12.01
CA LEU A 258 -4.52 3.24 -11.37
C LEU A 258 -5.48 2.58 -12.35
N ARG A 259 -5.42 1.27 -12.43
CA ARG A 259 -6.18 0.49 -13.43
C ARG A 259 -7.66 0.42 -13.13
N ASP A 260 -8.05 0.43 -11.87
CA ASP A 260 -9.43 0.19 -11.46
C ASP A 260 -9.86 1.02 -10.25
N ARG A 261 -11.17 1.02 -10.02
CA ARG A 261 -11.82 1.82 -8.99
C ARG A 261 -11.52 1.30 -7.59
N ALA A 262 -11.37 -0.01 -7.41
CA ALA A 262 -11.09 -0.61 -6.12
C ALA A 262 -9.71 -0.19 -5.61
N THR A 263 -8.73 -0.17 -6.51
CA THR A 263 -7.40 0.38 -6.28
C THR A 263 -7.52 1.86 -5.91
N LEU A 264 -8.24 2.67 -6.70
CA LEU A 264 -8.47 4.07 -6.33
C LEU A 264 -9.09 4.21 -4.94
N ASP A 265 -10.15 3.48 -4.60
CA ASP A 265 -10.89 3.65 -3.35
C ASP A 265 -10.07 3.18 -2.13
N ALA A 266 -9.19 2.20 -2.31
CA ALA A 266 -8.25 1.78 -1.27
C ALA A 266 -7.25 2.88 -0.90
N PHE A 267 -6.96 3.75 -1.87
CA PHE A 267 -5.85 4.66 -1.80
C PHE A 267 -6.29 6.14 -1.69
N SER A 268 -7.26 6.61 -2.47
CA SER A 268 -7.64 8.03 -2.58
C SER A 268 -8.86 8.43 -1.74
N PRO A 269 -8.72 9.32 -0.74
CA PRO A 269 -9.85 9.85 0.02
C PRO A 269 -10.72 10.85 -0.76
N THR A 270 -10.19 11.52 -1.78
CA THR A 270 -10.87 12.60 -2.52
C THR A 270 -11.53 12.09 -3.80
N GLY A 271 -11.09 10.93 -4.32
CA GLY A 271 -11.72 10.23 -5.42
C GLY A 271 -11.50 10.89 -6.78
N VAL A 272 -12.56 10.91 -7.61
CA VAL A 272 -12.54 11.36 -9.00
C VAL A 272 -13.02 12.82 -9.09
N ARG A 273 -12.17 13.69 -9.66
CA ARG A 273 -12.52 15.10 -9.92
C ARG A 273 -13.34 15.27 -11.19
N ALA A 274 -12.93 14.59 -12.25
CA ALA A 274 -13.53 14.70 -13.57
C ALA A 274 -13.56 13.33 -14.24
N GLU A 275 -14.63 13.06 -14.98
CA GLU A 275 -14.77 11.89 -15.84
C GLU A 275 -14.68 12.32 -17.29
N VAL A 276 -13.81 11.66 -18.06
CA VAL A 276 -13.58 11.93 -19.48
C VAL A 276 -13.90 10.65 -20.25
N PRO A 277 -14.90 10.68 -21.15
CA PRO A 277 -15.22 9.53 -21.99
C PRO A 277 -14.10 9.30 -23.01
N VAL A 278 -13.73 8.04 -23.17
CA VAL A 278 -12.74 7.55 -24.15
C VAL A 278 -13.46 6.72 -25.21
N SER A 279 -13.12 6.96 -26.47
CA SER A 279 -13.60 6.18 -27.61
C SER A 279 -12.46 5.93 -28.57
N SER A 280 -12.44 4.75 -29.19
CA SER A 280 -11.40 4.38 -30.14
C SER A 280 -11.25 5.40 -31.27
N GLY A 281 -10.01 5.82 -31.53
CA GLY A 281 -9.65 6.71 -32.64
C GLY A 281 -10.19 8.15 -32.55
N LYS A 282 -10.85 8.54 -31.45
CA LYS A 282 -11.36 9.91 -31.27
C LYS A 282 -10.50 10.70 -30.28
N PRO A 283 -10.21 11.99 -30.57
CA PRO A 283 -9.56 12.87 -29.60
C PRO A 283 -10.37 12.99 -28.32
N LEU A 284 -9.69 13.11 -27.18
CA LEU A 284 -10.34 13.37 -25.90
C LEU A 284 -10.99 14.76 -25.87
N ASN A 285 -12.23 14.82 -25.40
CA ASN A 285 -12.89 16.08 -25.11
C ASN A 285 -12.55 16.53 -23.67
N LEU A 286 -11.44 17.25 -23.53
CA LEU A 286 -10.90 17.67 -22.23
C LEU A 286 -11.44 19.04 -21.82
N THR A 287 -12.19 19.07 -20.71
CA THR A 287 -12.72 20.30 -20.13
C THR A 287 -11.68 21.02 -19.26
N ALA A 288 -11.95 22.28 -18.92
CA ALA A 288 -11.14 23.03 -17.96
C ALA A 288 -11.06 22.33 -16.59
N GLU A 289 -12.13 21.63 -16.19
CA GLU A 289 -12.16 20.86 -14.94
C GLU A 289 -11.25 19.63 -15.01
N ALA A 290 -11.25 18.90 -16.12
CA ALA A 290 -10.34 17.77 -16.33
C ALA A 290 -8.87 18.20 -16.31
N LEU A 291 -8.56 19.43 -16.74
CA LEU A 291 -7.20 19.95 -16.80
C LEU A 291 -6.75 20.72 -15.56
N ARG A 292 -7.65 20.95 -14.59
CA ARG A 292 -7.34 21.66 -13.36
C ARG A 292 -6.35 20.85 -12.50
N TYR A 293 -5.40 21.54 -11.88
CA TYR A 293 -4.55 20.94 -10.85
C TYR A 293 -5.37 20.69 -9.59
N ASP A 294 -5.31 19.45 -9.11
CA ASP A 294 -5.86 19.03 -7.85
C ASP A 294 -4.88 18.05 -7.24
N ARG A 295 -4.39 18.37 -6.04
CA ARG A 295 -3.39 17.57 -5.35
C ARG A 295 -3.93 16.20 -4.91
N ASP A 296 -5.25 16.10 -4.71
CA ASP A 296 -5.82 14.96 -4.00
C ASP A 296 -6.77 14.10 -4.84
N ALA A 297 -7.23 14.62 -5.99
CA ALA A 297 -8.20 13.93 -6.84
C ALA A 297 -7.63 13.51 -8.20
N VAL A 298 -8.13 12.41 -8.73
CA VAL A 298 -7.73 11.87 -10.03
C VAL A 298 -8.67 12.31 -11.14
N THR A 299 -8.23 12.19 -12.39
CA THR A 299 -9.11 12.23 -13.57
C THR A 299 -9.42 10.81 -14.00
N ALA A 300 -10.70 10.46 -14.10
CA ALA A 300 -11.12 9.16 -14.61
C ALA A 300 -11.26 9.22 -16.13
N LEU A 301 -10.51 8.37 -16.83
CA LEU A 301 -10.75 8.04 -18.22
C LEU A 301 -11.68 6.83 -18.23
N VAL A 302 -12.83 6.94 -18.88
CA VAL A 302 -13.86 5.88 -18.88
C VAL A 302 -14.21 5.53 -20.32
N CYS A 303 -14.09 4.26 -20.72
CA CYS A 303 -14.55 3.85 -22.04
C CYS A 303 -16.04 4.17 -22.19
N ALA A 304 -16.45 4.69 -23.35
CA ALA A 304 -17.83 5.15 -23.58
C ALA A 304 -18.90 4.06 -23.32
N GLU A 305 -18.56 2.79 -23.54
CA GLU A 305 -19.43 1.64 -23.26
C GLU A 305 -19.29 1.07 -21.83
N GLY A 306 -18.50 1.72 -20.97
CA GLY A 306 -18.31 1.34 -19.56
C GLY A 306 -17.42 0.12 -19.32
N HIS A 307 -16.80 -0.45 -20.37
CA HIS A 307 -16.02 -1.69 -20.28
C HIS A 307 -14.59 -1.54 -19.71
N GLY A 308 -14.17 -0.32 -19.33
CA GLY A 308 -12.87 -0.10 -18.74
C GLY A 308 -12.67 1.34 -18.26
N SER A 309 -11.92 1.49 -17.19
CA SER A 309 -11.54 2.80 -16.64
C SER A 309 -10.03 2.86 -16.41
N ARG A 310 -9.48 4.07 -16.36
CA ARG A 310 -8.17 4.39 -15.81
C ARG A 310 -8.29 5.64 -14.96
N TYR A 311 -7.58 5.67 -13.84
CA TYR A 311 -7.60 6.79 -12.90
C TYR A 311 -6.23 7.43 -12.88
N VAL A 312 -6.14 8.61 -13.47
CA VAL A 312 -4.87 9.28 -13.77
C VAL A 312 -4.68 10.46 -12.85
N HIS A 313 -3.54 10.49 -12.17
CA HIS A 313 -3.08 11.61 -11.37
C HIS A 313 -1.77 12.15 -11.96
N VAL A 314 -1.67 13.47 -12.12
CA VAL A 314 -0.51 14.13 -12.75
C VAL A 314 0.01 15.21 -11.83
N TYR A 315 1.32 15.16 -11.59
CA TYR A 315 2.12 16.18 -10.95
C TYR A 315 3.04 16.77 -11.99
N ALA A 316 3.12 18.09 -12.08
CA ALA A 316 4.08 18.76 -12.93
C ALA A 316 4.48 20.07 -12.27
N SER A 317 5.76 20.39 -12.37
CA SER A 317 6.27 21.71 -11.99
C SER A 317 5.93 22.74 -13.08
N GLY A 318 5.93 24.02 -12.71
CA GLY A 318 5.71 25.12 -13.64
C GLY A 318 4.37 25.84 -13.49
N THR A 319 3.96 26.57 -14.53
CA THR A 319 2.74 27.39 -14.56
C THR A 319 1.50 26.54 -14.81
N ASP A 320 0.31 27.05 -14.45
CA ASP A 320 -0.98 26.37 -14.71
C ASP A 320 -1.15 25.95 -16.19
N ALA A 321 -0.68 26.77 -17.13
CA ALA A 321 -0.73 26.44 -18.55
C ALA A 321 0.21 25.29 -18.93
N GLN A 322 1.39 25.22 -18.31
CA GLN A 322 2.34 24.12 -18.50
C GLN A 322 1.80 22.83 -17.88
N TYR A 323 1.25 22.91 -16.67
CA TYR A 323 0.56 21.80 -16.02
C TYR A 323 -0.58 21.25 -16.90
N ALA A 324 -1.47 22.13 -17.38
CA ALA A 324 -2.60 21.73 -18.22
C ALA A 324 -2.16 21.10 -19.55
N ALA A 325 -1.05 21.57 -20.14
CA ALA A 325 -0.47 20.96 -21.33
C ALA A 325 0.06 19.55 -21.06
N ILE A 326 0.84 19.36 -19.98
CA ILE A 326 1.36 18.04 -19.58
C ILE A 326 0.21 17.09 -19.25
N LYS A 327 -0.75 17.52 -18.43
CA LYS A 327 -1.91 16.69 -18.07
C LYS A 327 -2.71 16.27 -19.31
N ARG A 328 -2.92 17.18 -20.26
CA ARG A 328 -3.56 16.85 -21.55
C ARG A 328 -2.80 15.76 -22.29
N ALA A 329 -1.48 15.90 -22.40
CA ALA A 329 -0.63 14.93 -23.09
C ALA A 329 -0.68 13.56 -22.41
N VAL A 330 -0.52 13.51 -21.08
CA VAL A 330 -0.61 12.26 -20.29
C VAL A 330 -1.96 11.59 -20.46
N LEU A 331 -3.06 12.33 -20.28
CA LEU A 331 -4.42 11.77 -20.44
C LEU A 331 -4.63 11.19 -21.84
N THR A 332 -4.13 11.89 -22.87
CA THR A 332 -4.20 11.43 -24.26
C THR A 332 -3.38 10.14 -24.46
N THR A 333 -2.14 10.09 -23.95
CA THR A 333 -1.29 8.90 -24.02
C THR A 333 -1.94 7.70 -23.32
N VAL A 334 -2.47 7.88 -22.11
CA VAL A 334 -3.16 6.79 -21.38
C VAL A 334 -4.43 6.37 -22.10
N ALA A 335 -5.23 7.30 -22.62
CA ALA A 335 -6.42 6.95 -23.39
C ALA A 335 -6.10 6.17 -24.66
N ALA A 336 -4.97 6.45 -25.31
CA ALA A 336 -4.53 5.74 -26.51
C ALA A 336 -4.14 4.28 -26.24
N SER A 337 -3.68 3.95 -25.03
CA SER A 337 -3.42 2.56 -24.63
C SER A 337 -4.66 1.84 -24.11
N MET A 338 -5.74 2.57 -23.80
CA MET A 338 -7.01 1.96 -23.43
C MET A 338 -7.65 1.31 -24.66
N ASN A 339 -7.82 -0.02 -24.62
CA ASN A 339 -8.56 -0.79 -25.61
C ASN A 339 -10.08 -0.57 -25.48
N CYS A 340 -10.53 0.69 -25.56
CA CYS A 340 -11.95 1.03 -25.54
C CYS A 340 -12.57 0.75 -26.91
N PRO A 341 -13.62 -0.08 -27.00
CA PRO A 341 -14.34 -0.33 -28.25
C PRO A 341 -15.00 0.93 -28.83
#